data_AF-A0A954G7P5-F1
#
_entry.id   AF-A0A954G7P5-F1
#
_cell.length_a   1.000
_cell.length_b   1.000
_cell.length_c   1.000
_cell.angle_alpha   90.00
_cell.angle_beta   90.00
_cell.angle_gamma   90.00
#
_symmetry.space_group_name_H-M   'P 1'
#
loop_
_entity.id
_entity.type
_entity.pdbx_description
1 polymer ?
#
loop_
_entity_poly.entity_id
_entity_poly.type
_entity_poly.pdbx_seq_one_letter_code
_entity_poly.pdbx_strand_id
1 'polypeptide(L)'
;MKIKELYRQLVPRPRTSVTWMRAVPLISFLVLYAASCIGLEQSGVLLFARPWAFALILFSVWVWWLSIAGYGGLSKGRALAALISRLLMLGLFVMLIAEPRSV
;
A
#
# COMPACT_ATOMS: atom_id res chain seq x y z
N MET A 1 14.49 -19.66 -14.90
CA MET A 1 14.69 -19.29 -13.49
C MET A 1 14.01 -20.33 -12.61
N LYS A 2 14.68 -20.84 -11.56
CA LYS A 2 14.08 -21.86 -10.69
C LYS A 2 13.01 -21.21 -9.80
N ILE A 3 11.88 -21.87 -9.54
CA ILE A 3 10.80 -21.38 -8.65
C ILE A 3 11.34 -20.88 -7.29
N LYS A 4 12.40 -21.52 -6.77
CA LYS A 4 13.09 -21.12 -5.52
C LYS A 4 13.72 -19.72 -5.58
N GLU A 5 14.22 -19.29 -6.73
CA GLU A 5 14.78 -17.95 -6.91
C GLU A 5 13.67 -16.89 -6.96
N LEU A 6 12.56 -17.20 -7.62
CA LEU A 6 11.40 -16.31 -7.71
C LEU A 6 10.82 -16.01 -6.32
N TYR A 7 10.65 -17.04 -5.49
CA TYR A 7 10.14 -16.88 -4.12
C TYR A 7 11.06 -16.00 -3.25
N ARG A 8 12.39 -16.17 -3.41
CA ARG A 8 13.38 -15.41 -2.66
C ARG A 8 13.48 -13.94 -3.13
N GLN A 9 13.05 -13.64 -4.35
CA GLN A 9 12.91 -12.28 -4.88
C GLN A 9 11.59 -11.61 -4.44
N LEU A 10 10.49 -12.37 -4.40
CA LEU A 10 9.16 -11.87 -4.01
C LEU A 10 9.00 -11.66 -2.49
N VAL A 11 9.69 -12.46 -1.68
CA VAL A 11 9.70 -12.33 -0.22
C VAL A 11 11.16 -12.30 0.26
N PRO A 12 11.83 -11.14 0.13
CA PRO A 12 13.22 -11.03 0.54
C PRO A 12 13.35 -11.25 2.05
N ARG A 13 14.44 -11.89 2.47
CA ARG A 13 14.71 -12.10 3.90
C ARG A 13 14.90 -10.74 4.60
N PRO A 14 14.30 -10.54 5.78
CA PRO A 14 14.46 -9.30 6.54
C PRO A 14 15.92 -9.15 6.96
N ARG A 15 16.58 -8.10 6.48
CA ARG A 15 17.98 -7.78 6.81
C ARG A 15 18.13 -6.85 8.02
N THR A 16 17.00 -6.37 8.55
CA THR A 16 16.93 -5.42 9.66
C THR A 16 15.76 -5.79 10.56
N SER A 17 15.90 -5.54 11.87
CA SER A 17 14.82 -5.77 12.84
C SER A 17 13.56 -4.99 12.45
N VAL A 18 12.44 -5.69 12.36
CA VAL A 18 11.12 -5.08 12.10
C VAL A 18 10.67 -4.41 13.39
N THR A 19 10.92 -3.10 13.50
CA THR A 19 10.44 -2.30 14.63
C THR A 19 9.03 -1.81 14.33
N TRP A 20 8.13 -1.83 15.32
CA TRP A 20 6.76 -1.29 15.20
C TRP A 20 6.69 0.14 14.64
N MET A 21 7.69 0.98 14.92
CA MET A 21 7.83 2.33 14.34
C MET A 21 7.87 2.34 12.80
N ARG A 22 8.35 1.27 12.15
CA ARG A 22 8.40 1.20 10.68
C ARG A 22 7.06 0.88 10.05
N ALA A 23 6.11 0.36 10.83
CA ALA A 23 4.74 0.14 10.37
C ALA A 23 3.92 1.45 10.38
N VAL A 24 4.39 2.50 11.06
CA VAL A 24 3.67 3.78 11.19
C VAL A 24 3.23 4.35 9.83
N PRO A 25 4.07 4.45 8.79
CA PRO A 25 3.66 5.01 7.50
C PRO A 25 2.58 4.19 6.80
N LEU A 26 2.63 2.86 6.95
CA LEU A 26 1.63 1.96 6.37
C LEU A 26 0.30 2.10 7.10
N ILE A 27 0.32 2.05 8.44
CA ILE A 27 -0.88 2.17 9.27
C ILE A 27 -1.51 3.55 9.06
N SER A 28 -0.73 4.62 9.09
CA SER A 28 -1.23 5.98 8.84
C SER A 28 -1.86 6.09 7.45
N PHE A 29 -1.24 5.50 6.43
CA PHE A 29 -1.80 5.48 5.08
C PHE A 29 -3.14 4.72 5.04
N LEU A 30 -3.22 3.52 5.62
CA LEU A 30 -4.45 2.72 5.62
C LEU A 30 -5.60 3.42 6.33
N VAL A 31 -5.32 4.05 7.48
CA VAL A 31 -6.33 4.81 8.24
C VAL A 31 -6.81 6.01 7.44
N LEU A 32 -5.90 6.81 6.88
CA LEU A 32 -6.26 7.97 6.07
C LEU A 32 -7.03 7.56 4.80
N TYR A 33 -6.58 6.52 4.11
CA TYR A 33 -7.22 6.01 2.91
C TYR A 33 -8.66 5.51 3.19
N ALA A 34 -8.84 4.71 4.25
CA ALA A 34 -10.16 4.23 4.64
C ALA A 34 -11.08 5.40 5.05
N ALA A 35 -10.57 6.34 5.85
CA ALA A 35 -11.33 7.53 6.24
C ALA A 35 -11.75 8.38 5.04
N SER A 36 -10.86 8.56 4.05
CA SER A 36 -11.19 9.26 2.81
C SER A 36 -12.24 8.53 1.99
N CYS A 37 -12.13 7.22 1.79
CA CYS A 37 -13.13 6.46 1.02
C CYS A 37 -14.49 6.47 1.70
N ILE A 38 -14.54 6.24 3.02
CA ILE A 38 -15.78 6.27 3.80
C ILE A 38 -16.39 7.67 3.80
N GLY A 39 -15.58 8.72 3.97
CA GLY A 39 -16.05 10.11 3.94
C GLY A 39 -16.61 10.51 2.56
N LEU A 40 -15.99 10.05 1.48
CA LEU A 40 -16.46 10.27 0.11
C LEU A 40 -17.79 9.54 -0.17
N GLU A 41 -17.96 8.34 0.37
CA GLU A 41 -19.20 7.57 0.25
C GLU A 41 -20.34 8.18 1.10
N GLN A 42 -20.05 8.58 2.34
CA GLN A 42 -21.05 9.21 3.23
C GLN A 42 -21.50 10.60 2.76
N SER A 43 -20.60 11.36 2.14
CA SER A 43 -20.93 12.67 1.56
C SER A 43 -21.74 12.57 0.26
N GLY A 44 -21.92 11.36 -0.29
CA GLY A 44 -22.62 11.14 -1.54
C GLY A 44 -21.88 11.69 -2.76
N VAL A 45 -20.62 12.12 -2.62
CA VAL A 45 -19.84 12.64 -3.76
C VAL A 45 -19.41 11.51 -4.68
N LEU A 46 -19.11 10.34 -4.10
CA LEU A 46 -18.55 9.19 -4.79
C LEU A 46 -19.12 7.89 -4.22
N LEU A 47 -19.87 7.15 -5.03
CA LEU A 47 -20.36 5.81 -4.70
C LEU A 47 -19.48 4.76 -5.35
N PHE A 48 -19.05 3.77 -4.57
CA PHE A 48 -18.21 2.68 -5.07
C PHE A 48 -19.09 1.49 -5.48
N ALA A 49 -19.15 1.20 -6.77
CA ALA A 49 -19.98 0.11 -7.28
C ALA A 49 -19.42 -1.28 -6.93
N ARG A 50 -18.10 -1.38 -6.64
CA ARG A 50 -17.41 -2.65 -6.38
C ARG A 50 -16.61 -2.61 -5.09
N PRO A 51 -17.26 -2.76 -3.91
CA PRO A 51 -16.56 -2.71 -2.62
C PRO A 51 -15.52 -3.82 -2.44
N TRP A 52 -15.68 -4.96 -3.11
CA TRP A 52 -14.70 -6.05 -3.09
C TRP A 52 -13.32 -5.64 -3.65
N ALA A 53 -13.25 -4.60 -4.48
CA ALA A 53 -11.97 -4.08 -5.00
C ALA A 53 -11.07 -3.58 -3.86
N PHE A 54 -11.64 -3.07 -2.77
CA PHE A 54 -10.85 -2.63 -1.61
C PHE A 54 -10.04 -3.76 -0.96
N ALA A 55 -10.38 -5.03 -1.17
CA ALA A 55 -9.54 -6.14 -0.72
C ALA A 55 -8.12 -6.09 -1.32
N LEU A 56 -7.96 -5.51 -2.50
CA LEU A 56 -6.65 -5.31 -3.13
C LEU A 56 -5.76 -4.35 -2.33
N ILE A 57 -6.31 -3.51 -1.44
CA ILE A 57 -5.51 -2.65 -0.56
C ILE A 57 -4.60 -3.48 0.35
N LEU A 58 -4.91 -4.76 0.61
CA LEU A 58 -4.04 -5.65 1.39
C LEU A 58 -2.66 -5.84 0.73
N PHE A 59 -2.54 -5.65 -0.59
CA PHE A 59 -1.23 -5.64 -1.27
C PHE A 59 -0.32 -4.50 -0.79
N SER A 60 -0.86 -3.44 -0.20
CA SER A 60 -0.05 -2.38 0.43
C SER A 60 0.88 -2.92 1.53
N VAL A 61 0.44 -3.94 2.27
CA VAL A 61 1.24 -4.61 3.31
C VAL A 61 2.45 -5.31 2.68
N TRP A 62 2.23 -5.96 1.53
CA TRP A 62 3.31 -6.60 0.78
C TRP A 62 4.28 -5.56 0.18
N VAL A 63 3.78 -4.46 -0.37
CA VAL A 63 4.60 -3.35 -0.87
C VAL A 63 5.44 -2.73 0.25
N TRP A 64 4.86 -2.55 1.43
CA TRP A 64 5.58 -2.11 2.63
C TRP A 64 6.68 -3.09 3.01
N TRP A 65 6.38 -4.39 3.02
CA TRP A 65 7.36 -5.44 3.31
C TRP A 65 8.53 -5.39 2.33
N LEU A 66 8.25 -5.30 1.03
CA LEU A 66 9.27 -5.15 -0.01
C LEU A 66 10.11 -3.88 0.19
N SER A 67 9.50 -2.78 0.62
CA SER A 67 10.24 -1.54 0.87
C SER A 67 11.16 -1.63 2.08
N ILE A 68 10.81 -2.42 3.10
CA ILE A 68 11.66 -2.62 4.29
C ILE A 68 12.78 -3.63 4.00
N ALA A 69 12.45 -4.73 3.32
CA ALA A 69 13.39 -5.79 3.01
C ALA A 69 14.33 -5.42 1.84
N GLY A 70 13.85 -4.59 0.91
CA GLY A 70 14.59 -4.06 -0.23
C GLY A 70 15.48 -2.88 0.17
N TYR A 71 16.72 -3.17 0.56
CA TYR A 71 17.71 -2.13 0.84
C TYR A 71 18.18 -1.47 -0.47
N GLY A 72 17.48 -0.41 -0.90
CA GLY A 72 17.77 0.26 -2.17
C GLY A 72 18.97 1.22 -2.15
N GLY A 73 19.73 1.28 -1.05
CA GLY A 73 20.84 2.24 -0.88
C GLY A 73 20.42 3.72 -0.76
N LEU A 74 19.11 3.99 -0.66
CA LEU A 74 18.58 5.35 -0.50
C LEU A 74 18.72 5.84 0.96
N SER A 75 18.88 7.16 1.12
CA SER A 75 18.77 7.80 2.42
C SER A 75 17.37 7.61 3.02
N LYS A 76 17.27 7.60 4.35
CA LYS A 76 16.03 7.28 5.09
C LYS A 76 14.81 8.08 4.58
N GLY A 77 14.98 9.38 4.33
CA GLY A 77 13.91 10.24 3.82
C GLY A 77 13.47 9.89 2.40
N ARG A 78 14.41 9.61 1.49
CA ARG A 78 14.09 9.20 0.11
C ARG A 78 13.43 7.83 0.06
N ALA A 79 13.87 6.90 0.90
CA ALA A 79 13.23 5.59 1.04
C ALA A 79 11.78 5.72 1.52
N LEU A 80 11.53 6.61 2.50
CA LEU A 80 10.18 6.89 2.99
C LEU A 80 9.31 7.55 1.92
N ALA A 81 9.82 8.56 1.20
CA ALA A 81 9.09 9.21 0.11
C ALA A 81 8.72 8.21 -1.01
N ALA A 82 9.65 7.31 -1.36
CA ALA A 82 9.42 6.26 -2.35
C ALA A 82 8.40 5.21 -1.87
N LEU A 83 8.33 4.93 -0.57
CA LEU A 83 7.29 4.06 -0.01
C LEU A 83 5.93 4.76 -0.08
N ILE A 84 5.84 6.02 0.37
CA ILE A 84 4.59 6.79 0.35
C ILE A 84 4.05 6.90 -1.07
N SER A 85 4.89 7.24 -2.06
CA SER A 85 4.44 7.35 -3.45
C SER A 85 3.87 6.03 -3.98
N ARG A 86 4.50 4.89 -3.67
CA ARG A 86 3.98 3.56 -4.04
C ARG A 86 2.64 3.26 -3.37
N LEU A 87 2.49 3.58 -2.09
CA LEU A 87 1.23 3.38 -1.37
C LEU A 87 0.12 4.24 -1.95
N LEU A 88 0.38 5.52 -2.23
CA LEU A 88 -0.58 6.43 -2.86
C LEU A 88 -0.99 5.93 -4.25
N MET A 89 -0.03 5.53 -5.10
CA MET A 89 -0.35 4.98 -6.42
C MET A 89 -1.20 3.71 -6.30
N LEU A 90 -0.86 2.80 -5.39
CA LEU A 90 -1.65 1.59 -5.15
C LEU A 90 -3.06 1.92 -4.68
N GLY A 91 -3.22 2.81 -3.69
CA GLY A 91 -4.52 3.25 -3.20
C GLY A 91 -5.39 3.88 -4.28
N LEU A 92 -4.79 4.72 -5.14
CA LEU A 92 -5.46 5.32 -6.29
C LEU A 92 -5.93 4.26 -7.28
N PHE A 93 -5.08 3.28 -7.62
CA PHE A 93 -5.50 2.20 -8.51
C PHE A 93 -6.60 1.33 -7.92
N VAL A 94 -6.53 1.02 -6.62
CA VAL A 94 -7.59 0.28 -5.93
C VAL A 94 -8.90 1.07 -5.96
N MET A 95 -8.85 2.38 -5.71
CA MET A 95 -10.01 3.25 -5.76
C MET A 95 -10.62 3.32 -7.16
N LEU A 96 -9.79 3.37 -8.21
CA LEU A 96 -10.25 3.34 -9.61
C LEU A 96 -10.91 1.99 -9.97
N ILE A 97 -10.33 0.88 -9.51
CA ILE A 97 -10.89 -0.48 -9.72
C ILE A 97 -12.21 -0.64 -8.94
N ALA A 98 -12.41 0.09 -7.85
CA ALA A 98 -13.68 0.13 -7.12
C ALA A 98 -14.82 0.82 -7.90
N GLU A 99 -14.56 1.27 -9.13
CA GLU A 99 -15.50 1.91 -10.04
C GLU A 99 -16.21 3.10 -9.38
N PRO A 100 -15.46 4.20 -9.17
CA PRO A 100 -16.00 5.40 -8.55
C PRO A 100 -17.08 6.02 -9.44
N ARG A 101 -18.31 6.09 -8.96
CA ARG A 101 -19.43 6.76 -9.64
C ARG A 101 -19.71 8.07 -8.95
N SER A 102 -19.55 9.18 -9.66
CA SER A 102 -20.09 10.47 -9.24
C SER A 102 -21.58 10.48 -9.59
N VAL A 103 -22.42 10.79 -8.61
CA VAL A 103 -23.85 11.06 -8.80
C VAL A 103 -24.09 12.48 -9.28
#